data_AF-A0A933BTH7-F1
#
_entry.id   AF-A0A933BTH7-F1
#
_cell.length_a   1.000
_cell.length_b   1.000
_cell.length_c   1.000
_cell.angle_alpha   90.00
_cell.angle_beta   90.00
_cell.angle_gamma   90.00
#
_symmetry.space_group_name_H-M   'P 1'
#
loop_
_entity.id
_entity.type
_entity.pdbx_description
1 polymer ?
#
loop_
_entity_poly.entity_id
_entity_poly.type
_entity_poly.pdbx_seq_one_letter_code
_entity_poly.pdbx_strand_id
1 'polypeptide(L)'
;RAQIADLKAREGVTILLCTHYMREAEQLCDRVAFLKRGTILAEGAPADLKRRLHLGDAIRLRLSGPAPDLTGLPGLLQWALRDGELTCTVDEAAARLPGLLALLQAKGVRVQELRVIEPDLEDVFVEYAKPHH
;
A
#
# COMPACT_ATOMS: atom_id res chain seq x y z
N ARG A 1 -25.27 -4.62 1.71
CA ARG A 1 -24.06 -3.76 1.81
C ARG A 1 -24.38 -2.37 2.38
N ALA A 2 -25.39 -1.64 1.87
CA ALA A 2 -25.81 -0.36 2.47
C ALA A 2 -26.35 -0.46 3.92
N GLN A 3 -26.93 -1.59 4.33
CA GLN A 3 -27.57 -1.74 5.64
C GLN A 3 -26.62 -1.78 6.85
N ILE A 4 -25.39 -2.29 6.71
CA ILE A 4 -24.46 -2.41 7.86
C ILE A 4 -23.85 -1.05 8.22
N ALA A 5 -23.47 -0.26 7.21
CA ALA A 5 -22.96 1.10 7.42
C ALA A 5 -24.04 2.04 7.98
N ASP A 6 -25.29 1.89 7.52
CA ASP A 6 -26.43 2.70 7.99
C ASP A 6 -26.81 2.38 9.45
N LEU A 7 -26.73 1.11 9.88
CA LEU A 7 -26.97 0.72 11.27
C LEU A 7 -25.96 1.34 12.24
N LYS A 8 -24.68 1.28 11.89
CA LYS A 8 -23.60 1.89 12.67
C LYS A 8 -23.80 3.40 12.82
N ALA A 9 -24.18 4.08 11.74
CA ALA A 9 -24.37 5.52 11.73
C ALA A 9 -25.60 5.99 12.51
N ARG A 10 -26.64 5.16 12.65
CA ARG A 10 -27.95 5.57 13.17
C ARG A 10 -28.25 5.12 14.59
N GLU A 11 -27.65 4.03 15.07
CA GLU A 11 -28.06 3.41 16.34
C GLU A 11 -26.95 3.31 17.42
N GLY A 12 -25.72 3.75 17.13
CA GLY A 12 -24.62 3.72 18.12
C GLY A 12 -24.22 2.30 18.56
N VAL A 13 -24.56 1.29 17.76
CA VAL A 13 -24.28 -0.12 18.03
C VAL A 13 -22.85 -0.51 17.67
N THR A 14 -22.24 -1.38 18.48
CA THR A 14 -20.93 -1.97 18.17
C THR A 14 -21.13 -3.25 17.36
N ILE A 15 -20.49 -3.33 16.20
CA ILE A 15 -20.56 -4.50 15.31
C ILE A 15 -19.20 -5.21 15.32
N LEU A 16 -19.20 -6.50 15.63
CA LEU A 16 -18.05 -7.37 15.46
C LEU A 16 -18.18 -8.13 14.14
N LEU A 17 -17.28 -7.86 13.18
CA LEU A 17 -17.22 -8.56 11.90
C LEU A 17 -16.02 -9.51 11.88
N CYS A 18 -16.29 -10.81 11.70
CA CYS A 18 -15.26 -11.81 11.43
C CYS A 18 -15.27 -12.13 9.93
N THR A 19 -14.21 -11.74 9.22
CA THR A 19 -14.05 -12.02 7.79
C THR A 19 -12.61 -12.41 7.48
N HIS A 20 -12.43 -13.20 6.42
CA HIS A 20 -11.12 -13.47 5.83
C HIS A 20 -10.89 -12.62 4.57
N TYR A 21 -11.88 -11.82 4.16
CA TYR A 21 -11.77 -10.90 3.03
C TYR A 21 -11.24 -9.55 3.52
N MET A 22 -9.93 -9.36 3.40
CA MET A 22 -9.23 -8.17 3.91
C MET A 22 -9.78 -6.86 3.34
N ARG A 23 -10.19 -6.86 2.07
CA ARG A 23 -10.85 -5.71 1.42
C ARG A 23 -12.16 -5.30 2.09
N GLU A 24 -12.93 -6.26 2.60
CA GLU A 24 -14.18 -5.96 3.32
C GLU A 24 -13.90 -5.34 4.69
N ALA A 25 -12.91 -5.89 5.41
CA ALA A 25 -12.46 -5.33 6.68
C ALA A 25 -11.93 -3.89 6.51
N GLU A 26 -11.20 -3.63 5.44
CA GLU A 26 -10.68 -2.29 5.12
C GLU A 26 -11.78 -1.28 4.81
N GLN A 27 -12.85 -1.72 4.14
CA GLN A 27 -13.96 -0.85 3.73
C GLN A 27 -14.99 -0.58 4.84
N LEU A 28 -15.17 -1.53 5.75
CA LEU A 28 -16.28 -1.50 6.72
C LEU A 28 -15.84 -1.22 8.16
N CYS A 29 -14.60 -1.54 8.53
CA CYS A 29 -14.15 -1.50 9.91
C CYS A 29 -13.30 -0.27 10.22
N ASP A 30 -13.57 0.39 11.35
CA ASP A 30 -12.69 1.45 11.87
C ASP A 30 -11.41 0.89 12.48
N ARG A 31 -11.49 -0.36 12.97
CA ARG A 31 -10.39 -1.10 13.60
C ARG A 31 -10.39 -2.54 13.11
N VAL A 32 -9.19 -3.07 12.88
CA VAL A 32 -8.95 -4.44 12.46
C VAL A 32 -7.98 -5.08 13.44
N ALA A 33 -8.23 -6.34 13.79
CA ALA A 33 -7.33 -7.19 14.56
C ALA A 33 -7.01 -8.44 13.74
N PHE A 34 -5.73 -8.73 13.52
CA PHE A 34 -5.30 -9.97 12.87
C PHE A 34 -5.17 -11.07 13.91
N LEU A 35 -5.97 -12.13 13.78
CA LEU A 35 -5.96 -13.28 14.67
C LEU A 35 -5.26 -14.48 14.00
N LYS A 36 -4.27 -15.07 14.66
CA LYS A 36 -3.62 -16.31 14.21
C LYS A 36 -3.40 -17.24 15.41
N ARG A 37 -3.88 -18.49 15.31
CA ARG A 37 -3.74 -19.52 16.36
C ARG A 37 -4.17 -19.02 17.76
N GLY A 38 -5.29 -18.30 17.83
CA GLY A 38 -5.84 -17.78 19.09
C GLY A 38 -5.12 -16.56 19.67
N THR A 39 -4.13 -15.99 18.96
CA THR A 39 -3.40 -14.80 19.40
C THR A 39 -3.62 -13.64 18.43
N ILE A 40 -3.80 -12.43 18.96
CA ILE A 40 -3.84 -11.20 18.17
C ILE A 40 -2.41 -10.82 17.79
N LEU A 41 -2.11 -10.79 16.50
CA LEU A 41 -0.80 -10.44 15.96
C LEU A 41 -0.60 -8.93 15.88
N ALA A 42 -1.63 -8.21 15.44
CA ALA A 42 -1.66 -6.76 15.39
C ALA A 42 -3.09 -6.25 15.41
N GLU A 43 -3.27 -5.03 15.91
CA GLU A 43 -4.56 -4.35 16.00
C GLU A 43 -4.38 -2.85 15.78
N GLY A 44 -5.34 -2.22 15.09
CA GLY A 44 -5.35 -0.77 14.85
C GLY A 44 -6.33 -0.38 13.74
N ALA A 45 -6.34 0.90 13.37
CA ALA A 45 -7.02 1.32 12.15
C ALA A 45 -6.31 0.73 10.93
N PRO A 46 -7.01 0.40 9.83
CA PRO A 46 -6.38 -0.15 8.63
C PRO A 46 -5.19 0.67 8.12
N ALA A 47 -5.35 1.99 8.06
CA ALA A 47 -4.29 2.91 7.66
C ALA A 47 -3.07 2.89 8.60
N ASP A 48 -3.28 2.66 9.89
CA ASP A 48 -2.17 2.56 10.86
C ASP A 48 -1.42 1.24 10.70
N LEU A 49 -2.15 0.14 10.49
CA LEU A 49 -1.56 -1.19 10.29
C LEU A 49 -0.70 -1.23 9.03
N LYS A 50 -1.15 -0.60 7.94
CA LYS A 50 -0.37 -0.41 6.70
C LYS A 50 0.91 0.39 6.94
N ARG A 51 0.82 1.52 7.65
CA ARG A 51 1.98 2.38 7.95
C ARG A 51 3.02 1.70 8.83
N ARG A 52 2.60 0.91 9.83
CA ARG A 52 3.50 0.27 10.81
C ARG A 52 4.50 -0.72 10.21
N LEU A 53 4.17 -1.36 9.09
CA LEU A 53 5.04 -2.36 8.48
C LEU A 53 6.06 -1.77 7.52
N HIS A 54 6.00 -0.47 7.21
CA HIS A 54 6.93 0.21 6.30
C HIS A 54 7.16 -0.58 4.99
N LEU A 55 6.10 -1.21 4.48
CA LEU A 55 6.13 -1.99 3.24
C LEU A 55 6.54 -1.14 2.04
N GLY A 56 6.42 0.19 2.18
CA GLY A 56 6.68 1.17 1.16
C GLY A 56 5.54 1.24 0.14
N ASP A 57 5.40 2.39 -0.49
CA ASP A 57 4.43 2.60 -1.55
C ASP A 57 5.04 2.21 -2.89
N ALA A 58 4.28 1.49 -3.72
CA ALA A 58 4.71 1.12 -5.05
C ALA A 58 4.23 2.16 -6.07
N ILE A 59 5.16 2.80 -6.76
CA ILE A 59 4.90 3.66 -7.90
C ILE A 59 5.18 2.86 -9.17
N ARG A 60 4.15 2.69 -10.02
CA ARG A 60 4.26 2.09 -11.34
C ARG A 60 4.13 3.15 -12.42
N LEU A 61 5.07 3.14 -13.36
CA LEU A 61 5.16 4.13 -14.42
C LEU A 61 5.35 3.41 -15.76
N ARG A 62 4.54 3.74 -16.76
CA ARG A 62 4.82 3.34 -18.14
C ARG A 62 5.67 4.43 -18.77
N LEU A 63 6.85 4.05 -19.24
CA LEU A 63 7.86 4.96 -19.75
C LEU A 63 8.03 4.82 -21.27
N SER A 64 8.35 5.92 -21.92
CA SER A 64 8.78 5.97 -23.30
C SER A 64 10.09 6.74 -23.38
N GLY A 65 11.12 6.08 -23.88
CA GLY A 65 12.48 6.63 -23.96
C GLY A 65 13.52 5.65 -23.39
N PRO A 66 14.73 6.16 -23.08
CA PRO A 66 15.80 5.34 -22.53
C PRO A 66 15.45 4.81 -21.14
N ALA A 67 16.06 3.69 -20.75
CA ALA A 67 15.93 3.15 -19.41
C ALA A 67 16.40 4.19 -18.37
N PRO A 68 15.55 4.60 -17.42
CA PRO A 68 15.98 5.52 -16.39
C PRO A 68 16.93 4.82 -15.43
N ASP A 69 17.89 5.58 -14.93
CA ASP A 69 18.69 5.18 -13.79
C ASP A 69 18.18 5.92 -12.55
N LEU A 70 17.65 5.17 -11.59
CA LEU A 70 17.09 5.68 -10.34
C LEU A 70 18.04 5.51 -9.15
N THR A 71 19.30 5.09 -9.39
CA THR A 71 20.28 4.97 -8.32
C THR A 71 20.46 6.33 -7.63
N GLY A 72 20.34 6.34 -6.30
CA GLY A 72 20.44 7.55 -5.49
C GLY A 72 19.15 8.35 -5.30
N LEU A 73 17.99 7.88 -5.80
CA LEU A 73 16.70 8.50 -5.45
C LEU A 73 16.46 8.35 -3.92
N PRO A 74 16.29 9.44 -3.17
CA PRO A 74 16.03 9.36 -1.73
C PRO A 74 14.75 8.57 -1.43
N GLY A 75 14.81 7.68 -0.45
CA GLY A 75 13.66 6.86 -0.05
C GLY A 75 13.32 5.71 -0.99
N LEU A 76 14.14 5.44 -2.02
CA LEU A 76 13.96 4.28 -2.89
C LEU A 76 14.40 2.99 -2.19
N LEU A 77 13.46 2.07 -2.01
CA LEU A 77 13.70 0.77 -1.39
C LEU A 77 14.11 -0.28 -2.43
N GLN A 78 13.40 -0.32 -3.55
CA GLN A 78 13.67 -1.22 -4.67
C GLN A 78 13.07 -0.67 -5.96
N TRP A 79 13.62 -1.06 -7.10
CA TRP A 79 13.01 -0.78 -8.40
C TRP A 79 13.34 -1.85 -9.42
N ALA A 80 12.48 -1.97 -10.42
CA ALA A 80 12.65 -2.82 -11.58
C ALA A 80 12.06 -2.16 -12.81
N LEU A 81 12.74 -2.30 -13.94
CA LEU A 81 12.22 -1.90 -15.25
C LEU A 81 12.04 -3.15 -16.10
N ARG A 82 10.82 -3.38 -16.60
CA ARG A 82 10.50 -4.50 -17.51
C ARG A 82 9.58 -4.00 -18.62
N ASP A 83 9.96 -4.25 -19.87
CA ASP A 83 9.15 -3.90 -21.06
C ASP A 83 8.64 -2.45 -21.09
N GLY A 84 9.45 -1.50 -20.58
CA GLY A 84 9.09 -0.09 -20.48
C GLY A 84 8.17 0.26 -19.30
N GLU A 85 7.81 -0.69 -18.45
CA GLU A 85 7.14 -0.46 -17.18
C GLU A 85 8.17 -0.42 -16.04
N LEU A 86 8.27 0.73 -15.39
CA LEU A 86 9.06 0.95 -14.20
C LEU A 86 8.18 0.73 -12.97
N THR A 87 8.56 -0.22 -12.12
CA THR A 87 8.00 -0.37 -10.77
C THR A 87 9.05 0.04 -9.76
N CYS A 88 8.72 0.96 -8.87
CA CYS A 88 9.59 1.37 -7.77
C CYS A 88 8.82 1.34 -6.46
N THR A 89 9.42 0.77 -5.42
CA THR A 89 8.91 0.85 -4.05
C THR A 89 9.70 1.92 -3.32
N VAL A 90 8.99 2.86 -2.71
CA VAL A 90 9.55 3.98 -1.96
C VAL A 90 8.98 4.01 -0.55
N ASP A 91 9.65 4.69 0.37
CA ASP A 91 9.17 4.88 1.74
C ASP A 91 7.82 5.62 1.83
N GLU A 92 7.63 6.67 1.03
CA GLU A 92 6.40 7.47 0.97
C GLU A 92 6.19 8.04 -0.44
N ALA A 93 5.23 7.48 -1.20
CA ALA A 93 5.03 7.83 -2.61
C ALA A 93 4.70 9.31 -2.80
N ALA A 94 3.86 9.89 -1.95
CA ALA A 94 3.48 11.30 -2.04
C ALA A 94 4.70 12.24 -1.93
N ALA A 95 5.66 11.89 -1.07
CA ALA A 95 6.88 12.67 -0.87
C ALA A 95 7.93 12.44 -1.98
N ARG A 96 8.02 11.22 -2.52
CA ARG A 96 9.06 10.87 -3.51
C ARG A 96 8.66 11.11 -4.96
N LEU A 97 7.36 11.09 -5.27
CA LEU A 97 6.86 11.20 -6.64
C LEU A 97 7.31 12.48 -7.38
N PRO A 98 7.30 13.68 -6.76
CA PRO A 98 7.78 14.89 -7.45
C PRO A 98 9.25 14.79 -7.89
N GLY A 99 10.11 14.27 -7.01
CA GLY A 99 11.54 14.09 -7.31
C GLY A 99 11.80 13.03 -8.38
N LEU A 100 11.03 11.94 -8.35
CA LEU A 100 11.08 10.90 -9.38
C LEU A 100 10.69 11.45 -10.75
N LEU A 101 9.60 12.21 -10.84
CA LEU A 101 9.15 12.81 -12.10
C LEU A 101 10.19 13.81 -12.66
N ALA A 102 10.77 14.65 -11.79
CA ALA A 102 11.81 15.60 -12.19
C ALA A 102 13.05 14.89 -12.75
N LEU A 103 13.49 13.79 -12.12
CA LEU A 103 14.62 12.98 -12.58
C LEU A 103 14.34 12.36 -13.95
N LEU A 104 13.16 11.78 -14.15
CA LEU A 104 12.77 11.17 -15.42
C LEU A 104 12.73 12.22 -16.55
N GLN A 105 12.16 13.39 -16.26
CA GLN A 105 12.10 14.49 -17.22
C GLN A 105 13.49 15.01 -17.60
N ALA A 106 14.40 15.17 -16.62
CA ALA A 106 15.77 15.60 -16.87
C ALA A 106 16.55 14.62 -17.77
N LYS A 107 16.22 13.32 -17.70
CA LYS A 107 16.80 12.27 -18.55
C LYS A 107 16.07 12.09 -19.89
N GLY A 108 15.10 12.95 -20.21
CA GLY A 108 14.33 12.90 -21.45
C GLY A 108 13.36 11.71 -21.54
N VAL A 109 13.07 11.07 -20.40
CA VAL A 109 12.13 9.94 -20.33
C VAL A 109 10.71 10.49 -20.20
N ARG A 110 9.80 10.06 -21.08
CA ARG A 110 8.39 10.45 -21.02
C ARG A 110 7.58 9.44 -20.22
N VAL A 111 6.83 9.92 -19.24
CA VAL A 111 5.85 9.11 -18.50
C VAL A 111 4.54 9.10 -19.28
N GLN A 112 4.10 7.92 -19.71
CA GLN A 112 2.83 7.72 -20.41
C GLN A 112 1.69 7.39 -19.44
N GLU A 113 2.00 6.64 -18.38
CA GLU A 113 1.04 6.23 -17.36
C GLU A 113 1.74 6.24 -16.00
N LEU A 114 1.00 6.60 -14.96
CA LEU A 114 1.46 6.65 -13.59
C LEU A 114 0.37 6.09 -12.68
N ARG A 115 0.74 5.16 -11.82
CA ARG A 115 -0.13 4.62 -10.77
C ARG A 115 0.65 4.56 -9.47
N VAL A 116 0.03 5.04 -8.40
CA VAL A 116 0.49 4.81 -7.03
C VAL A 116 -0.34 3.66 -6.47
N ILE A 117 0.33 2.66 -5.94
CA ILE A 117 -0.25 1.47 -5.33
C ILE A 117 0.21 1.48 -3.88
N GLU A 118 -0.73 1.77 -3.00
CA GLU A 118 -0.54 1.65 -1.56
C GLU A 118 -0.69 0.17 -1.16
N PRO A 119 0.09 -0.31 -0.18
CA PRO A 119 -0.08 -1.65 0.35
C PRO A 119 -1.48 -1.83 0.94
N ASP A 120 -2.08 -2.99 0.76
CA ASP A 120 -3.41 -3.32 1.30
C ASP A 120 -3.32 -4.13 2.60
N LEU A 121 -4.47 -4.42 3.22
CA LEU A 121 -4.49 -5.23 4.44
C LEU A 121 -4.06 -6.69 4.22
N GLU A 122 -4.10 -7.20 2.98
CA GLU A 122 -3.61 -8.54 2.67
C GLU A 122 -2.08 -8.58 2.73
N ASP A 123 -1.41 -7.59 2.12
CA ASP A 123 0.05 -7.44 2.22
C ASP A 123 0.50 -7.36 3.69
N VAL A 124 -0.22 -6.57 4.49
CA VAL A 124 0.04 -6.40 5.92
C VAL A 124 -0.12 -7.73 6.68
N PHE A 125 -1.19 -8.48 6.40
CA PHE A 125 -1.41 -9.78 7.02
C PHE A 125 -0.29 -10.76 6.65
N VAL A 126 0.15 -10.81 5.38
CA VAL A 126 1.23 -11.69 4.94
C VAL A 126 2.50 -11.42 5.72
N GLU A 127 2.90 -10.16 5.90
CA GLU A 127 4.08 -9.81 6.70
C GLU A 127 3.97 -10.25 8.16
N TYR A 128 2.86 -9.96 8.85
CA TYR A 128 2.65 -10.43 10.22
C TYR A 128 2.56 -11.95 10.33
N ALA A 129 2.13 -12.62 9.26
CA ALA A 129 1.99 -14.06 9.21
C ALA A 129 3.30 -14.80 8.87
N LYS A 130 4.33 -14.12 8.36
CA LYS A 130 5.65 -14.73 8.13
C LYS A 130 6.20 -15.26 9.46
N PRO A 131 6.80 -16.47 9.48
CA PRO A 131 7.44 -16.97 10.68
C PRO A 131 8.61 -16.04 11.04
N HIS A 132 8.58 -15.44 12.22
CA HIS A 132 9.76 -14.84 12.81
C HIS A 132 10.68 -15.99 13.23
N HIS A 133 11.77 -16.18 12.50
CA HIS A 133 12.88 -17.04 12.89
C HIS A 133 13.92 -16.21 13.64
#